data_AF-A0A5W3DY26-F1
#
_entry.id   AF-A0A5W3DY26-F1
#
_cell.length_a   1.000
_cell.length_b   1.000
_cell.length_c   1.000
_cell.angle_alpha   90.00
_cell.angle_beta   90.00
_cell.angle_gamma   90.00
#
_symmetry.space_group_name_H-M   'P 1'
#
loop_
_entity.id
_entity.type
_entity.pdbx_description
1 polymer ?
#
loop_
_entity_poly.entity_id
_entity_poly.type
_entity_poly.pdbx_seq_one_letter_code
_entity_poly.pdbx_strand_id
1 'polypeptide(L)'
;MAVEKLIVDHIDTWTTALQTRSTAGRGSSGKIELYGIKKLRELILELAVRGKLVPQDPNDEPASELLKHIAAEKAELVKQGKIKKPKPLPEISEEEKPFELPAGWEWIKISEIGHDWGQKTPDEDFTYIDVGSINKEYGIIEEPSILSAKDAPSRARKIVQKGTVIYSTVRPYLLNIAIIESAFSPEPIASTAFAIIHPYTAMNANFIYYYLRSPVFINYVESCQTGVAYPAINDKQFFSGIIAVPPSSEQARITKKIKELMSLCDQLEQHSLTSLDAHQQLVETLLTTLTDSQNADELTENWARISEHFDTLFTTEPSIEALKQTILQLAVMGKLVPQDPNDEPASELLKRIAQEKAQLVKDGKIKKQKPLPPISDEEKPFELPDGWEWCLFEDVVDIQSGITKGRNLANRKLISIPYLRVANVQRGYLDLSEVKEIDIPEEEKDKYHVIKGDLLITEGGDWDTVGRTTVWCHDWYIANQNHVFKGRVIGQDIDPYWLETYMNSPYSRDYFASASKQTTNLASINKTQLRGCPVAIPPSSEAEKIMLKLNDFNELCEKLKLQIQSAQQTQLHLADALTDAAIN
;
A
#
# COMPACT_ATOMS: atom_id res chain seq x y z
N MET A 1 -13.84 -32.19 6.84
CA MET A 1 -14.92 -31.23 6.47
C MET A 1 -14.83 -31.01 4.97
N ALA A 2 -15.94 -30.95 4.22
CA ALA A 2 -15.84 -30.64 2.79
C ALA A 2 -15.30 -29.21 2.61
N VAL A 3 -14.39 -28.99 1.66
CA VAL A 3 -13.76 -27.67 1.41
C VAL A 3 -14.80 -26.57 1.18
N GLU A 4 -15.92 -26.93 0.54
CA GLU A 4 -17.07 -26.04 0.35
C GLU A 4 -17.66 -25.53 1.67
N LYS A 5 -17.76 -26.40 2.67
CA LYS A 5 -18.25 -26.02 4.00
C LYS A 5 -17.26 -25.11 4.72
N LEU A 6 -15.95 -25.34 4.58
CA LEU A 6 -14.93 -24.45 5.13
C LEU A 6 -14.98 -23.05 4.49
N ILE A 7 -15.23 -22.97 3.18
CA ILE A 7 -15.37 -21.70 2.46
C ILE A 7 -16.61 -20.95 2.96
N VAL A 8 -17.75 -21.63 3.02
CA VAL A 8 -19.03 -21.00 3.39
C VAL A 8 -19.07 -20.62 4.87
N ASP A 9 -18.66 -21.52 5.78
CA ASP A 9 -18.71 -21.28 7.22
C ASP A 9 -17.76 -20.16 7.68
N HIS A 10 -16.75 -19.83 6.86
CA HIS A 10 -15.74 -18.81 7.17
C HIS A 10 -15.61 -17.72 6.10
N ILE A 11 -16.65 -17.52 5.28
CA ILE A 11 -16.65 -16.57 4.16
C ILE A 11 -16.25 -15.15 4.58
N ASP A 12 -16.70 -14.73 5.76
CA ASP A 12 -16.37 -13.41 6.32
C ASP A 12 -14.87 -13.30 6.58
N THR A 13 -14.24 -14.32 7.17
CA THR A 13 -12.80 -14.30 7.43
C THR A 13 -12.00 -14.22 6.13
N TRP A 14 -12.43 -14.96 5.10
CA TRP A 14 -11.74 -14.94 3.80
C TRP A 14 -11.84 -13.57 3.10
N THR A 15 -12.99 -12.90 3.22
CA THR A 15 -13.25 -11.63 2.51
C THR A 15 -12.82 -10.39 3.29
N THR A 16 -12.78 -10.42 4.63
CA THR A 16 -12.42 -9.26 5.45
C THR A 16 -10.98 -9.24 5.95
N ALA A 17 -10.25 -10.36 5.89
CA ALA A 17 -8.83 -10.37 6.27
C ALA A 17 -8.00 -9.59 5.23
N LEU A 18 -7.73 -8.32 5.54
CA LEU A 18 -7.02 -7.35 4.70
C LEU A 18 -5.62 -7.09 5.26
N GLN A 19 -4.64 -6.99 4.36
CA GLN A 19 -3.28 -6.60 4.71
C GLN A 19 -2.87 -5.36 3.93
N THR A 20 -2.33 -4.35 4.62
CA THR A 20 -1.76 -3.18 3.97
C THR A 20 -0.41 -3.52 3.36
N ARG A 21 -0.21 -3.25 2.07
CA ARG A 21 1.10 -3.44 1.43
C ARG A 21 1.98 -2.24 1.74
N SER A 22 3.20 -2.48 2.24
CA SER A 22 4.21 -1.43 2.37
C SER A 22 4.57 -0.90 0.97
N THR A 23 4.20 0.34 0.66
CA THR A 23 4.50 1.00 -0.62
C THR A 23 5.98 1.38 -0.70
N ALA A 24 6.83 0.40 -0.95
CA ALA A 24 8.15 0.62 -1.56
C ALA A 24 8.00 0.44 -3.10
N GLY A 25 7.13 1.24 -3.72
CA GLY A 25 6.88 1.18 -5.17
C GLY A 25 5.91 2.26 -5.64
N ARG A 26 6.26 2.97 -6.71
CA ARG A 26 5.42 4.02 -7.34
C ARG A 26 4.27 3.37 -8.11
N GLY A 27 3.11 3.22 -7.48
CA GLY A 27 1.85 2.86 -8.10
C GLY A 27 0.70 3.02 -7.10
N SER A 28 -0.30 3.85 -7.40
CA SER A 28 -1.34 4.24 -6.44
C SER A 28 -2.52 3.27 -6.31
N SER A 29 -2.52 2.14 -7.03
CA SER A 29 -3.66 1.21 -7.07
C SER A 29 -3.53 -0.04 -6.19
N GLY A 30 -2.43 -0.24 -5.45
CA GLY A 30 -2.13 -1.49 -4.75
C GLY A 30 -1.92 -1.39 -3.24
N LYS A 31 -2.71 -0.58 -2.52
CA LYS A 31 -2.51 -0.35 -1.07
C LYS A 31 -3.02 -1.49 -0.18
N ILE A 32 -3.98 -2.29 -0.64
CA ILE A 32 -4.63 -3.35 0.14
C ILE A 32 -4.48 -4.69 -0.59
N GLU A 33 -4.06 -5.73 0.12
CA GLU A 33 -4.05 -7.12 -0.31
C GLU A 33 -5.16 -7.88 0.40
N LEU A 34 -6.01 -8.59 -0.36
CA LEU A 34 -7.05 -9.46 0.18
C LEU A 34 -6.41 -10.75 0.72
N TYR A 35 -5.79 -10.65 1.88
CA TYR A 35 -4.97 -11.70 2.48
C TYR A 35 -5.76 -12.99 2.70
N GLY A 36 -6.99 -12.90 3.19
CA GLY A 36 -7.85 -14.07 3.39
C GLY A 36 -8.09 -14.85 2.10
N ILE A 37 -8.45 -14.17 1.01
CA ILE A 37 -8.67 -14.84 -0.30
C ILE A 37 -7.38 -15.45 -0.83
N LYS A 38 -6.24 -14.77 -0.67
CA LYS A 38 -4.93 -15.33 -1.02
C LYS A 38 -4.66 -16.64 -0.26
N LYS A 39 -4.89 -16.64 1.07
CA LYS A 39 -4.74 -17.84 1.90
C LYS A 39 -5.70 -18.96 1.49
N LEU A 40 -6.93 -18.62 1.12
CA LEU A 40 -7.88 -19.58 0.60
C LEU A 40 -7.39 -20.25 -0.70
N ARG A 41 -6.80 -19.47 -1.63
CA ARG A 41 -6.19 -20.03 -2.86
C ARG A 41 -5.03 -20.98 -2.55
N GLU A 42 -4.14 -20.60 -1.63
CA GLU A 42 -3.05 -21.43 -1.14
C GLU A 42 -3.59 -22.75 -0.55
N LEU A 43 -4.62 -22.67 0.30
CA LEU A 43 -5.27 -23.81 0.91
C LEU A 43 -5.91 -24.75 -0.11
N ILE A 44 -6.61 -24.22 -1.13
CA ILE A 44 -7.21 -25.03 -2.19
C ILE A 44 -6.14 -25.86 -2.91
N LEU A 45 -4.99 -25.26 -3.24
CA LEU A 45 -3.88 -25.97 -3.88
C LEU A 45 -3.25 -27.00 -2.94
N GLU A 46 -3.08 -26.66 -1.67
CA GLU A 46 -2.53 -27.56 -0.65
C GLU A 46 -3.41 -28.81 -0.46
N LEU A 47 -4.73 -28.62 -0.33
CA LEU A 47 -5.69 -29.72 -0.20
C LEU A 47 -5.76 -30.55 -1.48
N ALA A 48 -5.59 -29.94 -2.65
CA ALA A 48 -5.55 -30.65 -3.92
C ALA A 48 -4.39 -31.63 -4.00
N VAL A 49 -3.18 -31.20 -3.67
CA VAL A 49 -1.98 -32.02 -3.78
C VAL A 49 -1.83 -33.04 -2.64
N ARG A 50 -2.60 -32.88 -1.56
CA ARG A 50 -2.74 -33.86 -0.46
C ARG A 50 -3.85 -34.89 -0.68
N GLY A 51 -4.62 -34.77 -1.77
CA GLY A 51 -5.77 -35.64 -2.05
C GLY A 51 -6.93 -35.47 -1.05
N LYS A 52 -7.04 -34.28 -0.46
CA LYS A 52 -8.12 -33.89 0.47
C LYS A 52 -9.19 -33.01 -0.19
N LEU A 53 -8.97 -32.54 -1.43
CA LEU A 53 -9.89 -31.63 -2.12
C LEU A 53 -11.15 -32.29 -2.67
N VAL A 54 -11.03 -33.52 -3.17
CA VAL A 54 -12.14 -34.30 -3.76
C VAL A 54 -12.26 -35.65 -3.05
N PRO A 55 -13.44 -36.28 -3.04
CA PRO A 55 -13.60 -37.63 -2.51
C PRO A 55 -12.75 -38.65 -3.27
N GLN A 56 -12.16 -39.59 -2.53
CA GLN A 56 -11.43 -40.74 -3.06
C GLN A 56 -12.43 -41.78 -3.61
N ASP A 57 -12.15 -42.35 -4.79
CA ASP A 57 -12.96 -43.42 -5.39
C ASP A 57 -12.17 -44.74 -5.36
N PRO A 58 -12.59 -45.74 -4.56
CA PRO A 58 -11.91 -47.04 -4.49
C PRO A 58 -11.86 -47.82 -5.81
N ASN A 59 -12.68 -47.45 -6.80
CA ASN A 59 -12.68 -48.07 -8.13
C ASN A 59 -11.71 -47.42 -9.11
N ASP A 60 -11.08 -46.31 -8.73
CA ASP A 60 -10.06 -45.71 -9.56
C ASP A 60 -8.86 -46.64 -9.72
N GLU A 61 -8.34 -46.70 -10.94
CA GLU A 61 -7.09 -47.40 -11.19
C GLU A 61 -5.95 -46.70 -10.43
N PRO A 62 -5.22 -47.41 -9.54
CA PRO A 62 -4.22 -46.78 -8.70
C PRO A 62 -3.08 -46.19 -9.52
N ALA A 63 -2.43 -45.17 -8.97
CA ALA A 63 -1.30 -44.50 -9.61
C ALA A 63 -0.18 -45.48 -10.01
N SER A 64 -0.03 -46.61 -9.30
CA SER A 64 0.92 -47.66 -9.65
C SER A 64 0.74 -48.22 -11.07
N GLU A 65 -0.49 -48.33 -11.58
CA GLU A 65 -0.73 -48.76 -12.97
C GLU A 65 -0.42 -47.63 -13.96
N LEU A 66 -0.84 -46.39 -13.66
CA LEU A 66 -0.44 -45.19 -14.42
C LEU A 66 1.08 -45.12 -14.58
N LEU A 67 1.84 -45.41 -13.53
CA LEU A 67 3.30 -45.39 -13.55
C LEU A 67 3.88 -46.49 -14.46
N LYS A 68 3.24 -47.65 -14.57
CA LYS A 68 3.61 -48.68 -15.55
C LYS A 68 3.37 -48.21 -16.98
N HIS A 69 2.26 -47.52 -17.23
CA HIS A 69 1.99 -46.93 -18.55
C HIS A 69 3.05 -45.88 -18.91
N ILE A 70 3.40 -45.00 -17.98
CA ILE A 70 4.49 -44.03 -18.15
C ILE A 70 5.82 -44.73 -18.43
N ALA A 71 6.15 -45.79 -17.69
CA ALA A 71 7.38 -46.54 -17.90
C ALA A 71 7.44 -47.19 -19.30
N ALA A 72 6.32 -47.72 -19.79
CA ALA A 72 6.22 -48.28 -21.14
C ALA A 72 6.36 -47.22 -22.24
N GLU A 73 5.65 -46.09 -22.12
CA GLU A 73 5.74 -44.96 -23.05
C GLU A 73 7.17 -44.41 -23.11
N LYS A 74 7.78 -44.21 -21.94
CA LYS A 74 9.17 -43.78 -21.80
C LYS A 74 10.15 -44.74 -22.47
N ALA A 75 9.98 -46.06 -22.27
CA ALA A 75 10.83 -47.06 -22.91
C ALA A 75 10.72 -47.02 -24.45
N GLU A 76 9.51 -46.80 -24.97
CA GLU A 76 9.28 -46.69 -26.41
C GLU A 76 9.88 -45.39 -26.98
N LEU A 77 9.77 -44.25 -26.30
CA LEU A 77 10.39 -42.99 -26.73
C LEU A 77 11.93 -43.07 -26.71
N VAL A 78 12.53 -43.77 -25.75
CA VAL A 78 13.97 -44.06 -25.73
C VAL A 78 14.37 -44.93 -26.92
N LYS A 79 13.59 -45.98 -27.22
CA LYS A 79 13.82 -46.87 -28.37
C LYS A 79 13.73 -46.13 -29.70
N GLN A 80 12.82 -45.16 -29.82
CA GLN A 80 12.68 -44.27 -30.98
C GLN A 80 13.78 -43.19 -31.07
N GLY A 81 14.65 -43.06 -30.05
CA GLY A 81 15.69 -42.05 -30.00
C GLY A 81 15.19 -40.62 -29.78
N LYS A 82 13.91 -40.45 -29.42
CA LYS A 82 13.29 -39.14 -29.16
C LYS A 82 13.73 -38.54 -27.83
N ILE A 83 14.02 -39.39 -26.84
CA ILE A 83 14.51 -38.98 -25.52
C ILE A 83 15.75 -39.78 -25.14
N LYS A 84 16.62 -39.19 -24.31
CA LYS A 84 17.83 -39.86 -23.81
C LYS A 84 17.47 -40.90 -22.74
N LYS A 85 18.24 -41.99 -22.68
CA LYS A 85 18.11 -42.98 -21.60
C LYS A 85 18.38 -42.30 -20.24
N PRO A 86 17.42 -42.31 -19.30
CA PRO A 86 17.61 -41.65 -18.01
C PRO A 86 18.60 -42.40 -17.14
N LYS A 87 19.25 -41.67 -16.25
CA LYS A 87 20.07 -42.27 -15.18
C LYS A 87 19.16 -42.88 -14.12
N PRO A 88 19.60 -43.94 -13.43
CA PRO A 88 18.91 -44.43 -12.24
C PRO A 88 18.76 -43.30 -11.22
N LEU A 89 17.56 -43.16 -10.67
CA LEU A 89 17.26 -42.19 -9.62
C LEU A 89 17.44 -42.86 -8.25
N PRO A 90 17.90 -42.12 -7.23
CA PRO A 90 17.87 -42.63 -5.86
C PRO A 90 16.42 -42.83 -5.41
N GLU A 91 16.19 -43.81 -4.55
CA GLU A 91 14.89 -44.01 -3.89
C GLU A 91 14.50 -42.77 -3.09
N ILE A 92 13.20 -42.53 -2.97
CA ILE A 92 12.63 -41.43 -2.17
C ILE A 92 12.65 -41.89 -0.71
N SER A 93 13.36 -41.18 0.15
CA SER A 93 13.41 -41.51 1.58
C SER A 93 12.14 -41.03 2.32
N GLU A 94 11.88 -41.56 3.52
CA GLU A 94 10.72 -41.12 4.32
C GLU A 94 10.84 -39.65 4.74
N GLU A 95 12.06 -39.14 4.94
CA GLU A 95 12.31 -37.74 5.28
C GLU A 95 12.00 -36.76 4.13
N GLU A 96 11.98 -37.24 2.88
CA GLU A 96 11.61 -36.43 1.72
C GLU A 96 10.09 -36.25 1.59
N LYS A 97 9.28 -37.10 2.24
CA LYS A 97 7.81 -37.11 2.12
C LYS A 97 7.18 -36.09 3.08
N PRO A 98 6.53 -35.01 2.58
CA PRO A 98 6.01 -33.96 3.44
C PRO A 98 4.75 -34.36 4.22
N PHE A 99 4.03 -35.40 3.78
CA PHE A 99 2.79 -35.90 4.38
C PHE A 99 2.45 -37.32 3.89
N GLU A 100 1.51 -37.96 4.59
CA GLU A 100 0.95 -39.26 4.22
C GLU A 100 -0.03 -39.16 3.04
N LEU A 101 0.11 -40.06 2.06
CA LEU A 101 -0.73 -40.09 0.87
C LEU A 101 -2.03 -40.88 1.10
N PRO A 102 -3.13 -40.51 0.41
CA PRO A 102 -4.31 -41.35 0.31
C PRO A 102 -4.00 -42.69 -0.37
N ALA A 103 -4.90 -43.67 -0.15
CA ALA A 103 -4.81 -44.95 -0.84
C ALA A 103 -4.87 -44.76 -2.37
N GLY A 104 -3.98 -45.44 -3.10
CA GLY A 104 -3.92 -45.39 -4.56
C GLY A 104 -3.04 -44.27 -5.13
N TRP A 105 -2.48 -43.40 -4.30
CA TRP A 105 -1.51 -42.38 -4.70
C TRP A 105 -0.07 -42.87 -4.53
N GLU A 106 0.85 -42.31 -5.32
CA GLU A 106 2.27 -42.68 -5.28
C GLU A 106 3.15 -41.41 -5.28
N TRP A 107 4.21 -41.41 -4.46
CA TRP A 107 5.27 -40.39 -4.53
C TRP A 107 6.26 -40.78 -5.62
N ILE A 108 6.50 -39.89 -6.58
CA ILE A 108 7.56 -40.05 -7.59
C ILE A 108 8.35 -38.76 -7.79
N LYS A 109 9.48 -38.82 -8.48
CA LYS A 109 10.26 -37.62 -8.80
C LYS A 109 9.66 -36.86 -9.96
N ILE A 110 9.80 -35.52 -9.96
CA ILE A 110 9.38 -34.66 -11.07
C ILE A 110 10.06 -35.07 -12.40
N SER A 111 11.27 -35.63 -12.35
CA SER A 111 11.92 -36.21 -13.53
C SER A 111 11.18 -37.41 -14.17
N GLU A 112 10.19 -37.99 -13.48
CA GLU A 112 9.51 -39.21 -13.91
C GLU A 112 8.13 -38.95 -14.54
N ILE A 113 7.54 -37.77 -14.31
CA ILE A 113 6.22 -37.39 -14.85
C ILE A 113 6.26 -36.86 -16.30
N GLY A 114 7.45 -36.61 -16.84
CA GLY A 114 7.60 -36.10 -18.20
C GLY A 114 9.03 -36.18 -18.75
N HIS A 115 9.25 -35.50 -19.86
CA HIS A 115 10.54 -35.39 -20.54
C HIS A 115 10.73 -34.01 -21.17
N ASP A 116 11.94 -33.70 -21.63
CA ASP A 116 12.22 -32.53 -22.47
C ASP A 116 12.50 -32.96 -23.92
N TRP A 117 12.33 -32.02 -24.85
CA TRP A 117 12.57 -32.24 -26.29
C TRP A 117 14.02 -31.93 -26.70
N GLY A 118 14.90 -31.71 -25.73
CA GLY A 118 16.28 -31.29 -25.97
C GLY A 118 16.43 -29.79 -26.23
N GLN A 119 17.61 -29.46 -26.75
CA GLN A 119 18.00 -28.09 -27.07
C GLN A 119 18.49 -28.00 -28.50
N LYS A 120 18.19 -26.88 -29.16
CA LYS A 120 18.75 -26.53 -30.47
C LYS A 120 19.14 -25.06 -30.54
N THR A 121 20.02 -24.73 -31.48
CA THR A 121 20.22 -23.33 -31.89
C THR A 121 19.22 -23.05 -33.00
N PRO A 122 18.44 -21.96 -32.93
CA PRO A 122 17.53 -21.59 -34.01
C PRO A 122 18.31 -21.32 -35.31
N ASP A 123 17.83 -21.88 -36.41
CA ASP A 123 18.38 -21.77 -37.77
C ASP A 123 17.46 -20.99 -38.73
N GLU A 124 16.18 -20.90 -38.39
CA GLU A 124 15.15 -20.07 -39.06
C GLU A 124 14.50 -19.09 -38.08
N ASP A 125 13.55 -18.29 -38.57
CA ASP A 125 12.70 -17.46 -37.72
C ASP A 125 11.91 -18.35 -36.74
N PHE A 126 11.82 -17.93 -35.48
CA PHE A 126 11.27 -18.75 -34.40
C PHE A 126 10.46 -17.90 -33.41
N THR A 127 9.51 -18.54 -32.71
CA THR A 127 8.78 -17.91 -31.61
C THR A 127 9.57 -18.09 -30.32
N TYR A 128 10.17 -17.01 -29.83
CA TYR A 128 10.92 -17.00 -28.58
C TYR A 128 10.01 -16.81 -27.37
N ILE A 129 10.08 -17.76 -26.44
CA ILE A 129 9.36 -17.72 -25.16
C ILE A 129 10.38 -17.48 -24.06
N ASP A 130 10.34 -16.29 -23.45
CA ASP A 130 11.15 -15.94 -22.29
C ASP A 130 10.28 -15.75 -21.04
N VAL A 131 10.92 -15.39 -19.92
CA VAL A 131 10.19 -15.17 -18.65
C VAL A 131 9.20 -14.01 -18.76
N GLY A 132 9.47 -13.01 -19.61
CA GLY A 132 8.57 -11.90 -19.86
C GLY A 132 7.33 -12.28 -20.68
N SER A 133 7.39 -13.37 -21.45
CA SER A 133 6.25 -13.90 -22.21
C SER A 133 5.18 -14.59 -21.35
N ILE A 134 5.43 -14.79 -20.05
CA ILE A 134 4.55 -15.55 -19.15
C ILE A 134 3.52 -14.63 -18.51
N ASN A 135 2.25 -14.89 -18.79
CA ASN A 135 1.18 -14.39 -17.94
C ASN A 135 0.98 -15.35 -16.78
N LYS A 136 1.60 -15.02 -15.64
CA LYS A 136 1.59 -15.84 -14.42
C LYS A 136 0.22 -15.92 -13.73
N GLU A 137 -0.69 -15.00 -14.04
CA GLU A 137 -2.04 -14.98 -13.46
C GLU A 137 -2.88 -16.10 -14.08
N TYR A 138 -2.86 -16.21 -15.40
CA TYR A 138 -3.58 -17.25 -16.14
C TYR A 138 -2.77 -18.52 -16.39
N GLY A 139 -1.45 -18.49 -16.19
CA GLY A 139 -0.57 -19.65 -16.45
C GLY A 139 -0.41 -19.96 -17.94
N ILE A 140 -0.43 -18.93 -18.79
CA ILE A 140 -0.34 -19.06 -20.25
C ILE A 140 0.82 -18.26 -20.82
N ILE A 141 1.13 -18.52 -22.08
CA ILE A 141 2.02 -17.69 -22.90
C ILE A 141 1.16 -16.64 -23.58
N GLU A 142 1.38 -15.35 -23.28
CA GLU A 142 0.53 -14.26 -23.77
C GLU A 142 1.17 -13.55 -24.97
N GLU A 143 2.35 -12.96 -24.79
CA GLU A 143 3.04 -12.17 -25.83
C GLU A 143 4.47 -12.69 -26.10
N PRO A 144 4.63 -13.84 -26.78
CA PRO A 144 5.95 -14.31 -27.19
C PRO A 144 6.48 -13.50 -28.39
N SER A 145 7.79 -13.35 -28.49
CA SER A 145 8.43 -12.57 -29.56
C SER A 145 8.78 -13.45 -30.76
N ILE A 146 8.62 -12.96 -31.99
CA ILE A 146 9.18 -13.63 -33.18
C ILE A 146 10.56 -13.03 -33.46
N LEU A 147 11.58 -13.89 -33.50
CA LEU A 147 12.97 -13.49 -33.72
C LEU A 147 13.57 -14.24 -34.90
N SER A 148 14.50 -13.60 -35.61
CA SER A 148 15.30 -14.27 -36.62
C SER A 148 16.41 -15.11 -35.98
N ALA A 149 16.87 -16.16 -36.66
CA ALA A 149 18.00 -16.97 -36.19
C ALA A 149 19.27 -16.16 -35.87
N LYS A 150 19.49 -15.04 -36.57
CA LYS A 150 20.66 -14.17 -36.38
C LYS A 150 20.57 -13.35 -35.09
N ASP A 151 19.35 -13.02 -34.67
CA ASP A 151 19.06 -12.23 -33.48
C ASP A 151 18.78 -13.11 -32.25
N ALA A 152 18.92 -14.44 -32.40
CA ALA A 152 18.62 -15.41 -31.36
C ALA A 152 19.48 -15.18 -30.10
N PRO A 153 18.85 -14.88 -28.94
CA PRO A 153 19.58 -14.78 -27.68
C PRO A 153 20.33 -16.07 -27.37
N SER A 154 21.44 -15.98 -26.64
CA SER A 154 22.19 -17.18 -26.21
C SER A 154 21.36 -18.16 -25.38
N ARG A 155 20.30 -17.67 -24.74
CA ARG A 155 19.35 -18.45 -23.94
C ARG A 155 18.22 -19.09 -24.75
N ALA A 156 17.98 -18.70 -26.00
CA ALA A 156 16.93 -19.30 -26.84
C ALA A 156 17.36 -20.68 -27.32
N ARG A 157 17.09 -21.73 -26.53
CA ARG A 157 17.62 -23.08 -26.79
C ARG A 157 16.65 -24.23 -26.57
N LYS A 158 15.72 -24.13 -25.62
CA LYS A 158 14.91 -25.29 -25.20
C LYS A 158 13.76 -25.51 -26.19
N ILE A 159 13.67 -26.71 -26.77
CA ILE A 159 12.59 -27.07 -27.69
C ILE A 159 11.33 -27.32 -26.87
N VAL A 160 10.21 -26.74 -27.29
CA VAL A 160 8.92 -26.87 -26.62
C VAL A 160 7.81 -27.08 -27.65
N GLN A 161 6.66 -27.59 -27.20
CA GLN A 161 5.50 -27.80 -28.06
C GLN A 161 4.21 -27.68 -27.24
N LYS A 162 3.07 -27.74 -27.93
CA LYS A 162 1.75 -27.78 -27.28
C LYS A 162 1.69 -28.91 -26.24
N GLY A 163 1.18 -28.60 -25.05
CA GLY A 163 1.07 -29.49 -23.90
C GLY A 163 2.27 -29.44 -22.94
N THR A 164 3.36 -28.78 -23.29
CA THR A 164 4.53 -28.62 -22.42
C THR A 164 4.24 -27.65 -21.27
N VAL A 165 4.60 -28.04 -20.05
CA VAL A 165 4.66 -27.19 -18.86
C VAL A 165 6.06 -26.61 -18.73
N ILE A 166 6.16 -25.30 -18.53
CA ILE A 166 7.43 -24.60 -18.33
C ILE A 166 7.44 -23.90 -16.97
N TYR A 167 8.56 -23.99 -16.26
CA TYR A 167 8.73 -23.44 -14.92
C TYR A 167 9.98 -22.56 -14.86
N SER A 168 9.85 -21.28 -14.50
CA SER A 168 11.02 -20.39 -14.41
C SER A 168 11.89 -20.75 -13.22
N THR A 169 13.16 -21.09 -13.48
CA THR A 169 14.12 -21.42 -12.42
C THR A 169 14.80 -20.19 -11.83
N VAL A 170 14.54 -19.00 -12.40
CA VAL A 170 15.05 -17.70 -11.93
C VAL A 170 13.94 -16.97 -11.20
N ARG A 171 14.20 -16.53 -9.96
CA ARG A 171 13.22 -15.92 -9.06
C ARG A 171 11.95 -16.77 -8.97
N PRO A 172 12.06 -18.05 -8.55
CA PRO A 172 10.94 -18.99 -8.55
C PRO A 172 9.73 -18.51 -7.72
N TYR A 173 9.95 -17.68 -6.70
CA TYR A 173 8.89 -17.03 -5.91
C TYR A 173 7.91 -16.18 -6.74
N LEU A 174 8.27 -15.77 -7.96
CA LEU A 174 7.37 -15.04 -8.86
C LEU A 174 6.35 -15.94 -9.56
N LEU A 175 6.49 -17.28 -9.46
CA LEU A 175 5.59 -18.28 -10.03
C LEU A 175 5.34 -18.08 -11.54
N ASN A 176 6.38 -17.71 -12.28
CA ASN A 176 6.35 -17.68 -13.74
C ASN A 176 6.35 -19.11 -14.28
N ILE A 177 5.15 -19.69 -14.32
CA ILE A 177 4.86 -21.06 -14.73
C ILE A 177 3.74 -21.00 -15.75
N ALA A 178 3.86 -21.73 -16.85
CA ALA A 178 2.83 -21.76 -17.88
C ALA A 178 2.68 -23.14 -18.53
N ILE A 179 1.49 -23.37 -19.07
CA ILE A 179 1.20 -24.46 -20.00
C ILE A 179 1.19 -23.88 -21.41
N ILE A 180 1.87 -24.53 -22.35
CA ILE A 180 1.81 -24.16 -23.76
C ILE A 180 0.54 -24.77 -24.35
N GLU A 181 -0.57 -24.03 -24.31
CA GLU A 181 -1.87 -24.53 -24.78
C GLU A 181 -2.06 -24.39 -26.30
N SER A 182 -1.36 -23.43 -26.90
CA SER A 182 -1.45 -23.09 -28.32
C SER A 182 -0.29 -23.69 -29.12
N ALA A 183 -0.56 -24.04 -30.38
CA ALA A 183 0.50 -24.30 -31.33
C ALA A 183 1.04 -22.96 -31.85
N PHE A 184 2.36 -22.86 -32.00
CA PHE A 184 3.01 -21.67 -32.54
C PHE A 184 3.57 -21.94 -33.93
N SER A 185 3.52 -20.91 -34.77
CA SER A 185 4.18 -20.86 -36.07
C SER A 185 4.72 -19.43 -36.24
N PRO A 186 6.04 -19.21 -36.36
CA PRO A 186 7.12 -20.21 -36.47
C PRO A 186 7.36 -21.06 -35.21
N GLU A 187 8.27 -22.04 -35.28
CA GLU A 187 8.50 -23.01 -34.19
C GLU A 187 8.83 -22.34 -32.85
N PRO A 188 8.24 -22.80 -31.72
CA PRO A 188 8.49 -22.20 -30.42
C PRO A 188 9.78 -22.73 -29.77
N ILE A 189 10.61 -21.80 -29.28
CA ILE A 189 11.85 -22.09 -28.56
C ILE A 189 11.86 -21.30 -27.26
N ALA A 190 11.96 -22.01 -26.14
CA ALA A 190 11.97 -21.42 -24.81
C ALA A 190 13.39 -21.06 -24.33
N SER A 191 13.43 -20.07 -23.44
CA SER A 191 14.65 -19.68 -22.74
C SER A 191 15.22 -20.81 -21.88
N THR A 192 16.55 -20.89 -21.77
CA THR A 192 17.24 -21.79 -20.82
C THR A 192 16.96 -21.46 -19.35
N ALA A 193 16.32 -20.32 -19.07
CA ALA A 193 15.84 -19.95 -17.74
C ALA A 193 14.63 -20.78 -17.26
N PHE A 194 14.05 -21.64 -18.12
CA PHE A 194 12.94 -22.51 -17.76
C PHE A 194 13.39 -23.96 -17.56
N ALA A 195 12.88 -24.64 -16.54
CA ALA A 195 12.78 -26.10 -16.56
C ALA A 195 11.57 -26.52 -17.40
N ILE A 196 11.70 -27.63 -18.13
CA ILE A 196 10.72 -28.08 -19.14
C ILE A 196 10.19 -29.45 -18.77
N ILE A 197 8.86 -29.59 -18.72
CA ILE A 197 8.18 -30.86 -18.53
C ILE A 197 7.17 -31.00 -19.68
N HIS A 198 7.47 -31.84 -20.66
CA HIS A 198 6.46 -32.38 -21.55
C HIS A 198 5.88 -33.64 -20.89
N PRO A 199 4.62 -33.60 -20.41
CA PRO A 199 4.04 -34.71 -19.65
C PRO A 199 3.93 -35.98 -20.50
N TYR A 200 4.09 -37.14 -19.88
CA TYR A 200 3.67 -38.40 -20.51
C TYR A 200 2.15 -38.46 -20.61
N THR A 201 1.62 -39.33 -21.48
CA THR A 201 0.20 -39.34 -21.86
C THR A 201 -0.74 -39.50 -20.67
N ALA A 202 -0.34 -40.26 -19.64
CA ALA A 202 -1.15 -40.47 -18.44
C ALA A 202 -1.11 -39.32 -17.41
N MET A 203 -0.24 -38.33 -17.60
CA MET A 203 -0.10 -37.19 -16.69
C MET A 203 -0.86 -35.95 -17.19
N ASN A 204 -1.72 -35.39 -16.35
CA ASN A 204 -2.44 -34.17 -16.67
C ASN A 204 -1.55 -32.92 -16.49
N ALA A 205 -1.31 -32.18 -17.57
CA ALA A 205 -0.52 -30.94 -17.55
C ALA A 205 -1.07 -29.88 -16.56
N ASN A 206 -2.39 -29.79 -16.40
CA ASN A 206 -3.02 -28.87 -15.43
C ASN A 206 -2.72 -29.31 -13.99
N PHE A 207 -2.72 -30.62 -13.71
CA PHE A 207 -2.37 -31.12 -12.38
C PHE A 207 -0.93 -30.79 -12.02
N ILE A 208 0.01 -31.00 -12.96
CA ILE A 208 1.42 -30.62 -12.80
C ILE A 208 1.52 -29.10 -12.56
N TYR A 209 0.85 -28.29 -13.37
CA TYR A 209 0.83 -26.83 -13.21
C TYR A 209 0.37 -26.40 -11.81
N TYR A 210 -0.74 -26.96 -11.31
CA TYR A 210 -1.24 -26.64 -9.97
C TYR A 210 -0.32 -27.16 -8.86
N TYR A 211 0.28 -28.35 -9.02
CA TYR A 211 1.25 -28.88 -8.08
C TYR A 211 2.47 -27.95 -7.93
N LEU A 212 3.02 -27.46 -9.04
CA LEU A 212 4.16 -26.55 -9.04
C LEU A 212 3.85 -25.17 -8.42
N ARG A 213 2.57 -24.84 -8.22
CA ARG A 213 2.10 -23.62 -7.53
C ARG A 213 1.64 -23.87 -6.10
N SER A 214 1.61 -25.13 -5.66
CA SER A 214 1.16 -25.48 -4.31
C SER A 214 2.18 -25.04 -3.26
N PRO A 215 1.74 -24.70 -2.03
CA PRO A 215 2.66 -24.42 -0.94
C PRO A 215 3.66 -25.55 -0.68
N VAL A 216 3.27 -26.83 -0.85
CA VAL A 216 4.18 -27.99 -0.81
C VAL A 216 5.42 -27.79 -1.71
N PHE A 217 5.21 -27.48 -2.99
CA PHE A 217 6.33 -27.36 -3.93
C PHE A 217 7.10 -26.05 -3.76
N ILE A 218 6.41 -24.96 -3.39
CA ILE A 218 7.04 -23.68 -3.08
C ILE A 218 8.01 -23.85 -1.91
N ASN A 219 7.60 -24.50 -0.83
CA ASN A 219 8.45 -24.77 0.34
C ASN A 219 9.69 -25.61 -0.03
N TYR A 220 9.53 -26.61 -0.89
CA TYR A 220 10.65 -27.37 -1.44
C TYR A 220 11.65 -26.47 -2.19
N VAL A 221 11.15 -25.62 -3.10
CA VAL A 221 11.99 -24.72 -3.89
C VAL A 221 12.69 -23.70 -2.99
N GLU A 222 12.01 -23.17 -1.99
CA GLU A 222 12.59 -22.23 -1.02
C GLU A 222 13.72 -22.87 -0.19
N SER A 223 13.58 -24.17 0.15
CA SER A 223 14.61 -24.90 0.89
C SER A 223 15.91 -25.14 0.10
N CYS A 224 15.86 -25.10 -1.24
CA CYS A 224 16.99 -25.44 -2.10
C CYS A 224 17.46 -24.32 -3.03
N GLN A 225 16.72 -23.20 -3.13
CA GLN A 225 17.14 -22.04 -3.91
C GLN A 225 18.42 -21.40 -3.35
N THR A 226 19.22 -20.84 -4.24
CA THR A 226 20.48 -20.18 -3.89
C THR A 226 20.50 -18.75 -4.40
N GLY A 227 21.23 -17.86 -3.71
CA GLY A 227 21.36 -16.45 -4.06
C GLY A 227 20.40 -15.54 -3.29
N VAL A 228 20.95 -14.48 -2.69
CA VAL A 228 20.18 -13.54 -1.85
C VAL A 228 19.43 -12.51 -2.70
N ALA A 229 20.10 -11.89 -3.67
CA ALA A 229 19.50 -10.84 -4.52
C ALA A 229 18.75 -11.38 -5.76
N TYR A 230 19.16 -12.55 -6.25
CA TYR A 230 18.58 -13.23 -7.41
C TYR A 230 18.45 -14.72 -7.10
N PRO A 231 17.44 -15.12 -6.31
CA PRO A 231 17.22 -16.52 -5.99
C PRO A 231 17.01 -17.35 -7.26
N ALA A 232 17.69 -18.49 -7.35
CA ALA A 232 17.52 -19.41 -8.46
C ALA A 232 17.72 -20.87 -8.03
N ILE A 233 17.09 -21.77 -8.77
CA ILE A 233 17.36 -23.21 -8.75
C ILE A 233 17.92 -23.65 -10.11
N ASN A 234 18.61 -24.79 -10.17
CA ASN A 234 19.00 -25.39 -11.44
C ASN A 234 18.09 -26.58 -11.81
N ASP A 235 18.17 -27.04 -13.06
CA ASP A 235 17.36 -28.17 -13.56
C ASP A 235 17.52 -29.42 -12.66
N LYS A 236 18.73 -29.72 -12.16
CA LYS A 236 18.95 -30.87 -11.27
C LYS A 236 18.14 -30.73 -9.97
N GLN A 237 18.15 -29.56 -9.34
CA GLN A 237 17.37 -29.29 -8.14
C GLN A 237 15.87 -29.36 -8.44
N PHE A 238 15.40 -28.72 -9.52
CA PHE A 238 14.00 -28.76 -9.91
C PHE A 238 13.49 -30.20 -10.11
N PHE A 239 14.20 -30.99 -10.91
CA PHE A 239 13.82 -32.37 -11.22
C PHE A 239 14.05 -33.37 -10.07
N SER A 240 14.77 -32.98 -9.02
CA SER A 240 14.90 -33.79 -7.79
C SER A 240 13.70 -33.66 -6.86
N GLY A 241 12.85 -32.64 -7.06
CA GLY A 241 11.63 -32.50 -6.29
C GLY A 241 10.70 -33.69 -6.52
N ILE A 242 9.89 -34.00 -5.52
CA ILE A 242 8.90 -35.07 -5.60
C ILE A 242 7.51 -34.51 -5.89
N ILE A 243 6.64 -35.36 -6.44
CA ILE A 243 5.24 -35.09 -6.74
C ILE A 243 4.37 -36.27 -6.31
N ALA A 244 3.28 -35.95 -5.63
CA ALA A 244 2.25 -36.90 -5.25
C ALA A 244 1.32 -37.12 -6.45
N VAL A 245 1.33 -38.32 -7.03
CA VAL A 245 0.58 -38.62 -8.24
C VAL A 245 -0.71 -39.37 -7.88
N PRO A 246 -1.90 -38.80 -8.16
CA PRO A 246 -3.18 -39.49 -8.06
C PRO A 246 -3.42 -40.41 -9.27
N PRO A 247 -4.40 -41.32 -9.17
CA PRO A 247 -5.09 -41.91 -10.32
C PRO A 247 -5.43 -40.91 -11.43
N SER A 248 -5.36 -41.34 -12.70
CA SER A 248 -5.64 -40.50 -13.88
C SER A 248 -7.02 -39.81 -13.83
N SER A 249 -8.04 -40.57 -13.42
CA SER A 249 -9.41 -40.08 -13.25
C SER A 249 -9.50 -39.03 -12.15
N GLU A 250 -8.81 -39.25 -11.03
CA GLU A 250 -8.77 -38.31 -9.92
C GLU A 250 -8.03 -37.02 -10.28
N GLN A 251 -6.94 -37.07 -11.05
CA GLN A 251 -6.28 -35.86 -11.58
C GLN A 251 -7.27 -34.95 -12.33
N ALA A 252 -8.14 -35.54 -13.16
CA ALA A 252 -9.18 -34.79 -13.87
C ALA A 252 -10.23 -34.21 -12.91
N ARG A 253 -10.66 -34.94 -11.87
CA ARG A 253 -11.60 -34.45 -10.85
C ARG A 253 -10.99 -33.31 -10.03
N ILE A 254 -9.73 -33.44 -9.61
CA ILE A 254 -8.99 -32.41 -8.86
C ILE A 254 -8.86 -31.14 -9.69
N THR A 255 -8.36 -31.24 -10.92
CA THR A 255 -8.15 -30.06 -11.78
C THR A 255 -9.46 -29.34 -12.10
N LYS A 256 -10.55 -30.08 -12.33
CA LYS A 256 -11.89 -29.49 -12.46
C LYS A 256 -12.29 -28.73 -11.20
N LYS A 257 -12.10 -29.33 -10.01
CA LYS A 257 -12.49 -28.71 -8.74
C LYS A 257 -11.67 -27.47 -8.40
N ILE A 258 -10.36 -27.48 -8.67
CA ILE A 258 -9.51 -26.30 -8.51
C ILE A 258 -10.04 -25.16 -9.38
N LYS A 259 -10.35 -25.41 -10.66
CA LYS A 259 -10.88 -24.36 -11.57
C LYS A 259 -12.19 -23.76 -11.04
N GLU A 260 -13.11 -24.60 -10.58
CA GLU A 260 -14.37 -24.14 -9.96
C GLU A 260 -14.12 -23.23 -8.75
N LEU A 261 -13.26 -23.65 -7.81
CA LEU A 261 -13.02 -22.91 -6.58
C LEU A 261 -12.16 -21.66 -6.79
N MET A 262 -11.21 -21.68 -7.73
CA MET A 262 -10.43 -20.49 -8.11
C MET A 262 -11.34 -19.44 -8.74
N SER A 263 -12.28 -19.84 -9.60
CA SER A 263 -13.27 -18.91 -10.16
C SER A 263 -14.16 -18.29 -9.07
N LEU A 264 -14.55 -19.06 -8.05
CA LEU A 264 -15.25 -18.52 -6.89
C LEU A 264 -14.38 -17.51 -6.12
N CYS A 265 -13.09 -17.81 -5.93
CA CYS A 265 -12.16 -16.87 -5.29
C CYS A 265 -12.04 -15.56 -6.09
N ASP A 266 -11.99 -15.63 -7.44
CA ASP A 266 -11.96 -14.44 -8.30
C ASP A 266 -13.23 -13.58 -8.11
N GLN A 267 -14.41 -14.21 -8.02
CA GLN A 267 -15.68 -13.53 -7.77
C GLN A 267 -15.70 -12.87 -6.38
N LEU A 268 -15.24 -13.57 -5.35
CA LEU A 268 -15.15 -13.03 -3.98
C LEU A 268 -14.18 -11.84 -3.90
N GLU A 269 -13.07 -11.92 -4.61
CA GLU A 269 -12.07 -10.86 -4.70
C GLU A 269 -12.67 -9.62 -5.37
N GLN A 270 -13.30 -9.79 -6.54
CA GLN A 270 -13.96 -8.68 -7.24
C GLN A 270 -15.08 -8.05 -6.39
N HIS A 271 -15.92 -8.86 -5.75
CA HIS A 271 -16.99 -8.39 -4.87
C HIS A 271 -16.44 -7.60 -3.68
N SER A 272 -15.38 -8.10 -3.03
CA SER A 272 -14.75 -7.43 -1.88
C SER A 272 -14.15 -6.08 -2.28
N LEU A 273 -13.45 -6.01 -3.41
CA LEU A 273 -12.89 -4.75 -3.93
C LEU A 273 -13.98 -3.74 -4.27
N THR A 274 -15.05 -4.18 -4.92
CA THR A 274 -16.19 -3.31 -5.27
C THR A 274 -16.91 -2.82 -4.02
N SER A 275 -17.08 -3.69 -3.01
CA SER A 275 -17.67 -3.32 -1.73
C SER A 275 -16.83 -2.28 -0.98
N LEU A 276 -15.51 -2.41 -1.00
CA LEU A 276 -14.60 -1.43 -0.37
C LEU A 276 -14.64 -0.07 -1.08
N ASP A 277 -14.65 -0.06 -2.41
CA ASP A 277 -14.75 1.18 -3.20
C ASP A 277 -16.10 1.88 -2.98
N ALA A 278 -17.21 1.13 -3.03
CA ALA A 278 -18.54 1.67 -2.76
C ALA A 278 -18.69 2.20 -1.33
N HIS A 279 -18.11 1.50 -0.34
CA HIS A 279 -18.07 1.96 1.06
C HIS A 279 -17.31 3.28 1.19
N GLN A 280 -16.13 3.38 0.58
CA GLN A 280 -15.33 4.60 0.60
C GLN A 280 -16.08 5.79 -0.02
N GLN A 281 -16.69 5.58 -1.20
CA GLN A 281 -17.48 6.62 -1.87
C GLN A 281 -18.69 7.06 -1.06
N LEU A 282 -19.39 6.12 -0.40
CA LEU A 282 -20.51 6.44 0.47
C LEU A 282 -20.08 7.32 1.65
N VAL A 283 -18.99 6.93 2.34
CA VAL A 283 -18.44 7.70 3.47
C VAL A 283 -18.06 9.11 3.01
N GLU A 284 -17.32 9.24 1.92
CA GLU A 284 -16.88 10.53 1.38
C GLU A 284 -18.07 11.42 1.01
N THR A 285 -19.10 10.85 0.36
CA THR A 285 -20.31 11.59 -0.03
C THR A 285 -21.08 12.10 1.18
N LEU A 286 -21.29 11.24 2.20
CA LEU A 286 -22.02 11.63 3.41
C LEU A 286 -21.27 12.70 4.21
N LEU A 287 -19.95 12.56 4.36
CA LEU A 287 -19.11 13.54 5.04
C LEU A 287 -19.07 14.88 4.29
N THR A 288 -19.01 14.86 2.96
CA THR A 288 -19.08 16.07 2.13
C THR A 288 -20.43 16.77 2.27
N THR A 289 -21.53 15.99 2.24
CA THR A 289 -22.89 16.52 2.44
C THR A 289 -23.02 17.17 3.83
N LEU A 290 -22.37 16.61 4.85
CA LEU A 290 -22.34 17.20 6.18
C LEU A 290 -21.61 18.55 6.18
N THR A 291 -20.46 18.68 5.51
CA THR A 291 -19.72 19.94 5.45
C THR A 291 -20.44 21.02 4.63
N ASP A 292 -21.14 20.60 3.57
CA ASP A 292 -21.87 21.45 2.65
C ASP A 292 -23.24 21.91 3.19
N SER A 293 -23.62 21.47 4.40
CA SER A 293 -24.89 21.86 5.03
C SER A 293 -25.00 23.38 5.18
N GLN A 294 -26.08 23.97 4.69
CA GLN A 294 -26.27 25.41 4.57
C GLN A 294 -26.70 26.07 5.89
N ASN A 295 -27.30 25.30 6.80
CA ASN A 295 -27.78 25.80 8.08
C ASN A 295 -27.70 24.71 9.17
N ALA A 296 -28.00 25.10 10.42
CA ALA A 296 -27.90 24.23 11.58
C ALA A 296 -28.89 23.04 11.55
N ASP A 297 -30.08 23.23 10.97
CA ASP A 297 -31.09 22.17 10.87
C ASP A 297 -30.64 21.09 9.88
N GLU A 298 -30.16 21.49 8.69
CA GLU A 298 -29.60 20.59 7.69
C GLU A 298 -28.36 19.85 8.21
N LEU A 299 -27.47 20.55 8.92
CA LEU A 299 -26.30 19.96 9.56
C LEU A 299 -26.71 18.88 10.57
N THR A 300 -27.72 19.17 11.39
CA THR A 300 -28.26 18.26 12.40
C THR A 300 -28.88 17.02 11.75
N GLU A 301 -29.65 17.19 10.67
CA GLU A 301 -30.25 16.09 9.92
C GLU A 301 -29.19 15.20 9.26
N ASN A 302 -28.21 15.80 8.58
CA ASN A 302 -27.12 15.07 7.94
C ASN A 302 -26.26 14.33 8.97
N TRP A 303 -25.99 14.95 10.12
CA TRP A 303 -25.30 14.28 11.23
C TRP A 303 -26.11 13.10 11.79
N ALA A 304 -27.44 13.26 11.95
CA ALA A 304 -28.29 12.19 12.44
C ALA A 304 -28.21 10.93 11.55
N ARG A 305 -28.21 11.11 10.22
CA ARG A 305 -28.04 10.01 9.25
C ARG A 305 -26.69 9.29 9.41
N ILE A 306 -25.61 10.05 9.60
CA ILE A 306 -24.27 9.48 9.82
C ILE A 306 -24.22 8.75 11.17
N SER A 307 -24.77 9.36 12.22
CA SER A 307 -24.77 8.81 13.57
C SER A 307 -25.59 7.52 13.68
N GLU A 308 -26.70 7.41 12.95
CA GLU A 308 -27.54 6.20 12.93
C GLU A 308 -26.82 5.00 12.30
N HIS A 309 -25.85 5.25 11.41
CA HIS A 309 -25.10 4.23 10.67
C HIS A 309 -23.61 4.22 10.99
N PHE A 310 -23.21 4.80 12.12
CA PHE A 310 -21.81 5.02 12.48
C PHE A 310 -20.99 3.73 12.49
N ASP A 311 -21.57 2.65 13.01
CA ASP A 311 -21.00 1.30 13.10
C ASP A 311 -20.76 0.64 11.74
N THR A 312 -21.42 1.10 10.68
CA THR A 312 -21.22 0.61 9.31
C THR A 312 -20.28 1.50 8.50
N LEU A 313 -20.30 2.81 8.73
CA LEU A 313 -19.52 3.80 7.98
C LEU A 313 -18.05 3.85 8.43
N PHE A 314 -17.79 3.72 9.73
CA PHE A 314 -16.48 3.98 10.31
C PHE A 314 -15.77 2.69 10.75
N THR A 315 -15.67 1.74 9.83
CA THR A 315 -15.11 0.40 10.04
C THR A 315 -13.68 0.22 9.50
N THR A 316 -13.13 1.24 8.82
CA THR A 316 -11.80 1.17 8.18
C THR A 316 -10.93 2.34 8.62
N GLU A 317 -9.61 2.18 8.62
CA GLU A 317 -8.71 3.30 8.94
C GLU A 317 -8.92 4.52 8.02
N PRO A 318 -9.09 4.38 6.68
CA PRO A 318 -9.37 5.52 5.82
C PRO A 318 -10.66 6.26 6.18
N SER A 319 -11.73 5.57 6.59
CA SER A 319 -12.97 6.24 6.97
C SER A 319 -12.86 6.99 8.30
N ILE A 320 -12.05 6.49 9.25
CA ILE A 320 -11.72 7.23 10.48
C ILE A 320 -10.88 8.47 10.19
N GLU A 321 -9.91 8.37 9.28
CA GLU A 321 -9.12 9.54 8.87
C GLU A 321 -10.00 10.59 8.16
N ALA A 322 -10.90 10.15 7.27
CA ALA A 322 -11.88 11.04 6.64
C ALA A 322 -12.74 11.76 7.68
N LEU A 323 -13.27 11.02 8.67
CA LEU A 323 -14.05 11.60 9.78
C LEU A 323 -13.24 12.65 10.56
N LYS A 324 -11.97 12.36 10.87
CA LYS A 324 -11.08 13.30 11.57
C LYS A 324 -10.89 14.59 10.78
N GLN A 325 -10.68 14.50 9.46
CA GLN A 325 -10.57 15.68 8.59
C GLN A 325 -11.89 16.47 8.52
N THR A 326 -13.03 15.78 8.44
CA THR A 326 -14.35 16.43 8.44
C THR A 326 -14.63 17.16 9.77
N ILE A 327 -14.30 16.55 10.91
CA ILE A 327 -14.45 17.20 12.22
C ILE A 327 -13.57 18.45 12.31
N LEU A 328 -12.33 18.37 11.83
CA LEU A 328 -11.43 19.52 11.73
C LEU A 328 -12.02 20.63 10.86
N GLN A 329 -12.63 20.28 9.72
CA GLN A 329 -13.29 21.23 8.84
C GLN A 329 -14.48 21.90 9.53
N LEU A 330 -15.36 21.13 10.19
CA LEU A 330 -16.49 21.68 10.95
C LEU A 330 -16.03 22.60 12.10
N ALA A 331 -14.90 22.29 12.73
CA ALA A 331 -14.32 23.12 13.77
C ALA A 331 -13.91 24.50 13.26
N VAL A 332 -13.19 24.57 12.13
CA VAL A 332 -12.74 25.84 11.56
C VAL A 332 -13.87 26.64 10.90
N MET A 333 -15.01 25.99 10.61
CA MET A 333 -16.24 26.64 10.18
C MET A 333 -17.10 27.16 11.36
N GLY A 334 -16.71 26.88 12.61
CA GLY A 334 -17.50 27.23 13.79
C GLY A 334 -18.81 26.45 13.93
N LYS A 335 -18.86 25.24 13.34
CA LYS A 335 -20.02 24.35 13.38
C LYS A 335 -19.92 23.26 14.47
N LEU A 336 -18.85 23.25 15.27
CA LEU A 336 -18.59 22.19 16.26
C LEU A 336 -19.21 22.44 17.64
N VAL A 337 -19.43 23.71 18.01
CA VAL A 337 -20.00 24.11 19.29
C VAL A 337 -21.08 25.19 19.09
N PRO A 338 -22.06 25.32 20.00
CA PRO A 338 -23.03 26.42 19.93
C PRO A 338 -22.36 27.79 20.16
N GLN A 339 -22.77 28.79 19.39
CA GLN A 339 -22.33 30.18 19.58
C GLN A 339 -23.00 30.81 20.83
N ASP A 340 -22.27 31.65 21.56
CA ASP A 340 -22.81 32.45 22.67
C ASP A 340 -22.86 33.94 22.27
N PRO A 341 -24.05 34.55 22.14
CA PRO A 341 -24.18 35.97 21.78
C PRO A 341 -23.52 36.95 22.77
N ASN A 342 -23.14 36.48 23.97
CA ASN A 342 -22.45 37.30 24.97
C ASN A 342 -20.92 37.21 24.87
N ASP A 343 -20.38 36.34 24.01
CA ASP A 343 -18.94 36.26 23.77
C ASP A 343 -18.44 37.58 23.14
N GLU A 344 -17.22 38.00 23.52
CA GLU A 344 -16.59 39.16 22.90
C GLU A 344 -16.32 38.87 21.42
N PRO A 345 -16.81 39.68 20.47
CA PRO A 345 -16.61 39.41 19.05
C PRO A 345 -15.12 39.51 18.69
N ALA A 346 -14.67 38.65 17.77
CA ALA A 346 -13.29 38.58 17.29
C ALA A 346 -12.79 39.92 16.71
N SER A 347 -13.70 40.78 16.25
CA SER A 347 -13.37 42.13 15.77
C SER A 347 -12.74 43.02 16.86
N GLU A 348 -13.12 42.88 18.13
CA GLU A 348 -12.49 43.62 19.23
C GLU A 348 -11.09 43.07 19.56
N LEU A 349 -10.94 41.74 19.54
CA LEU A 349 -9.64 41.08 19.66
C LEU A 349 -8.67 41.54 18.56
N LEU A 350 -9.11 41.54 17.30
CA LEU A 350 -8.29 41.95 16.16
C LEU A 350 -7.92 43.44 16.23
N LYS A 351 -8.78 44.31 16.77
CA LYS A 351 -8.43 45.71 17.05
C LYS A 351 -7.28 45.82 18.06
N ARG A 352 -7.31 45.04 19.15
CA ARG A 352 -6.21 45.00 20.14
C ARG A 352 -4.91 44.54 19.49
N ILE A 353 -4.96 43.48 18.71
CA ILE A 353 -3.80 42.92 18.00
C ILE A 353 -3.22 43.92 16.99
N ALA A 354 -4.07 44.63 16.25
CA ALA A 354 -3.64 45.65 15.31
C ALA A 354 -2.89 46.80 16.01
N GLN A 355 -3.35 47.22 17.19
CA GLN A 355 -2.68 48.23 18.02
C GLN A 355 -1.32 47.72 18.53
N GLU A 356 -1.26 46.49 19.03
CA GLU A 356 -0.01 45.87 19.49
C GLU A 356 1.00 45.73 18.35
N LYS A 357 0.56 45.24 17.18
CA LYS A 357 1.37 45.13 15.97
C LYS A 357 1.95 46.49 15.57
N ALA A 358 1.12 47.54 15.58
CA ALA A 358 1.56 48.90 15.26
C ALA A 358 2.63 49.40 16.26
N GLN A 359 2.47 49.09 17.54
CA GLN A 359 3.44 49.42 18.58
C GLN A 359 4.76 48.65 18.39
N LEU A 360 4.71 47.34 18.11
CA LEU A 360 5.90 46.52 17.83
C LEU A 360 6.68 46.97 16.59
N VAL A 361 5.97 47.47 15.56
CA VAL A 361 6.60 48.08 14.38
C VAL A 361 7.25 49.41 14.73
N LYS A 362 6.59 50.25 15.54
CA LYS A 362 7.15 51.53 16.03
C LYS A 362 8.41 51.32 16.88
N ASP A 363 8.42 50.26 17.69
CA ASP A 363 9.55 49.87 18.54
C ASP A 363 10.67 49.15 17.75
N GLY A 364 10.49 48.91 16.45
CA GLY A 364 11.47 48.26 15.58
C GLY A 364 11.66 46.76 15.83
N LYS A 365 10.80 46.14 16.65
CA LYS A 365 10.82 44.70 16.95
C LYS A 365 10.31 43.87 15.76
N ILE A 366 9.36 44.41 15.00
CA ILE A 366 8.82 43.81 13.78
C ILE A 366 9.09 44.75 12.60
N LYS A 367 9.42 44.18 11.44
CA LYS A 367 9.62 44.96 10.21
C LYS A 367 8.27 45.37 9.62
N LYS A 368 8.13 46.64 9.26
CA LYS A 368 6.98 47.13 8.49
C LYS A 368 6.90 46.41 7.14
N GLN A 369 5.83 45.66 6.92
CA GLN A 369 5.60 44.94 5.66
C GLN A 369 4.89 45.84 4.63
N LYS A 370 5.02 45.49 3.35
CA LYS A 370 4.20 46.08 2.30
C LYS A 370 2.75 45.61 2.48
N PRO A 371 1.75 46.50 2.48
CA PRO A 371 0.34 46.12 2.61
C PRO A 371 -0.06 45.11 1.53
N LEU A 372 -0.82 44.10 1.93
CA LEU A 372 -1.53 43.20 1.02
C LEU A 372 -2.92 43.78 0.70
N PRO A 373 -3.53 43.37 -0.43
CA PRO A 373 -4.93 43.65 -0.69
C PRO A 373 -5.83 43.10 0.43
N PRO A 374 -6.99 43.73 0.68
CA PRO A 374 -8.00 43.14 1.57
C PRO A 374 -8.52 41.83 0.99
N ILE A 375 -9.03 40.94 1.86
CA ILE A 375 -9.64 39.68 1.47
C ILE A 375 -10.88 39.97 0.61
N SER A 376 -10.88 39.49 -0.62
CA SER A 376 -12.03 39.56 -1.51
C SER A 376 -13.09 38.51 -1.14
N ASP A 377 -14.34 38.70 -1.58
CA ASP A 377 -15.41 37.72 -1.29
C ASP A 377 -15.14 36.35 -1.95
N GLU A 378 -14.40 36.32 -3.07
CA GLU A 378 -13.97 35.07 -3.74
C GLU A 378 -12.90 34.30 -2.93
N GLU A 379 -12.17 34.98 -2.04
CA GLU A 379 -11.15 34.36 -1.18
C GLU A 379 -11.72 33.83 0.15
N LYS A 380 -12.99 34.10 0.45
CA LYS A 380 -13.69 33.60 1.64
C LYS A 380 -14.26 32.21 1.34
N PRO A 381 -13.74 31.12 1.95
CA PRO A 381 -14.15 29.78 1.56
C PRO A 381 -15.55 29.39 2.05
N PHE A 382 -16.08 30.08 3.06
CA PHE A 382 -17.39 29.85 3.67
C PHE A 382 -17.88 31.09 4.42
N GLU A 383 -19.17 31.10 4.78
CA GLU A 383 -19.77 32.13 5.63
C GLU A 383 -19.43 31.89 7.11
N LEU A 384 -19.01 32.95 7.80
CA LEU A 384 -18.64 32.88 9.21
C LEU A 384 -19.87 32.93 10.14
N PRO A 385 -19.83 32.25 11.30
CA PRO A 385 -20.79 32.47 12.36
C PRO A 385 -20.74 33.89 12.92
N ASP A 386 -21.82 34.30 13.60
CA ASP A 386 -21.86 35.57 14.31
C ASP A 386 -20.72 35.67 15.34
N GLY A 387 -20.04 36.82 15.34
CA GLY A 387 -18.94 37.10 16.27
C GLY A 387 -17.56 36.70 15.75
N TRP A 388 -17.46 35.90 14.69
CA TRP A 388 -16.19 35.57 14.03
C TRP A 388 -15.78 36.65 13.03
N GLU A 389 -14.48 36.72 12.72
CA GLU A 389 -13.96 37.69 11.75
C GLU A 389 -12.88 37.06 10.86
N TRP A 390 -12.89 37.43 9.57
CA TRP A 390 -11.83 37.08 8.64
C TRP A 390 -10.66 38.05 8.80
N CYS A 391 -9.44 37.54 8.92
CA CYS A 391 -8.23 38.36 8.79
C CYS A 391 -7.17 37.67 7.93
N LEU A 392 -6.15 38.42 7.50
CA LEU A 392 -4.99 37.81 6.86
C LEU A 392 -4.13 37.16 7.94
N PHE A 393 -3.47 36.05 7.61
CA PHE A 393 -2.57 35.39 8.54
C PHE A 393 -1.48 36.33 9.07
N GLU A 394 -1.03 37.29 8.26
CA GLU A 394 -0.08 38.31 8.70
C GLU A 394 -0.61 39.29 9.75
N ASP A 395 -1.93 39.44 9.89
CA ASP A 395 -2.53 40.36 10.86
C ASP A 395 -2.31 39.89 12.29
N VAL A 396 -2.27 38.57 12.48
CA VAL A 396 -2.14 37.91 13.78
C VAL A 396 -0.79 37.21 13.98
N VAL A 397 0.07 37.12 12.94
CA VAL A 397 1.38 36.47 13.02
C VAL A 397 2.50 37.28 12.36
N ASP A 398 3.63 37.47 13.07
CA ASP A 398 4.89 37.91 12.48
C ASP A 398 5.66 36.73 11.88
N ILE A 399 5.71 36.67 10.55
CA ILE A 399 6.38 35.59 9.82
C ILE A 399 7.85 35.94 9.60
N GLN A 400 8.74 35.02 9.95
CA GLN A 400 10.18 35.14 9.83
C GLN A 400 10.76 33.95 9.05
N SER A 401 11.77 34.21 8.24
CA SER A 401 12.51 33.16 7.51
C SER A 401 13.64 32.60 8.35
N GLY A 402 13.94 31.32 8.16
CA GLY A 402 15.05 30.65 8.84
C GLY A 402 16.42 30.89 8.22
N ILE A 403 17.38 30.06 8.64
CA ILE A 403 18.78 30.08 8.25
C ILE A 403 18.93 29.56 6.81
N THR A 404 19.51 30.38 5.92
CA THR A 404 19.93 29.93 4.58
C THR A 404 21.26 29.18 4.67
N LYS A 405 21.31 27.98 4.07
CA LYS A 405 22.54 27.18 3.97
C LYS A 405 23.50 27.74 2.92
N GLY A 406 24.80 27.48 3.08
CA GLY A 406 25.83 27.87 2.10
C GLY A 406 26.15 29.38 2.07
N ARG A 407 25.76 30.13 3.11
CA ARG A 407 26.14 31.55 3.25
C ARG A 407 27.65 31.67 3.53
N ASN A 408 28.26 32.75 3.06
CA ASN A 408 29.64 33.09 3.42
C ASN A 408 29.69 33.58 4.87
N LEU A 409 30.42 32.86 5.72
CA LEU A 409 30.57 33.13 7.15
C LEU A 409 32.01 33.52 7.54
N ALA A 410 32.86 33.86 6.56
CA ALA A 410 34.26 34.21 6.82
C ALA A 410 34.39 35.39 7.80
N ASN A 411 35.41 35.34 8.65
CA ASN A 411 35.78 36.37 9.63
C ASN A 411 34.74 36.65 10.74
N ARG A 412 33.85 35.71 11.04
CA ARG A 412 32.87 35.81 12.15
C ARG A 412 33.11 34.71 13.17
N LYS A 413 32.78 34.96 14.45
CA LYS A 413 32.83 33.94 15.49
C LYS A 413 31.60 33.05 15.36
N LEU A 414 31.84 31.76 15.09
CA LEU A 414 30.77 30.81 14.85
C LEU A 414 30.44 30.00 16.10
N ILE A 415 29.16 29.67 16.23
CA ILE A 415 28.63 28.71 17.19
C ILE A 415 27.83 27.66 16.43
N SER A 416 27.90 26.41 16.86
CA SER A 416 27.04 25.35 16.35
C SER A 416 25.76 25.28 17.18
N ILE A 417 24.62 25.23 16.49
CA ILE A 417 23.31 25.20 17.13
C ILE A 417 22.39 24.17 16.45
N PRO A 418 21.43 23.57 17.18
CA PRO A 418 20.46 22.68 16.58
C PRO A 418 19.44 23.47 15.74
N TYR A 419 18.96 22.87 14.64
CA TYR A 419 17.95 23.49 13.78
C TYR A 419 16.94 22.50 13.18
N LEU A 420 15.73 23.00 12.93
CA LEU A 420 14.63 22.27 12.31
C LEU A 420 14.66 22.38 10.78
N ARG A 421 14.37 21.27 10.12
CA ARG A 421 14.20 21.13 8.67
C ARG A 421 12.76 20.73 8.35
N VAL A 422 12.42 20.70 7.05
CA VAL A 422 11.12 20.20 6.56
C VAL A 422 10.80 18.81 7.11
N ALA A 423 11.81 17.92 7.23
CA ALA A 423 11.63 16.58 7.78
C ALA A 423 11.18 16.56 9.26
N ASN A 424 11.47 17.62 10.02
CA ASN A 424 11.11 17.69 11.43
C ASN A 424 9.69 18.25 11.66
N VAL A 425 9.14 18.97 10.69
CA VAL A 425 7.84 19.66 10.81
C VAL A 425 6.77 18.86 10.10
N GLN A 426 5.90 18.22 10.87
CA GLN A 426 4.77 17.43 10.38
C GLN A 426 3.45 18.18 10.66
N ARG A 427 2.33 17.68 10.12
CA ARG A 427 1.02 18.30 10.37
C ARG A 427 0.60 18.03 11.82
N GLY A 428 0.68 19.06 12.64
CA GLY A 428 0.29 19.04 14.05
C GLY A 428 1.24 18.32 15.00
N TYR A 429 2.43 17.91 14.54
CA TYR A 429 3.45 17.37 15.44
C TYR A 429 4.88 17.58 14.90
N LEU A 430 5.85 17.37 15.78
CA LEU A 430 7.28 17.45 15.48
C LEU A 430 7.93 16.06 15.48
N ASP A 431 8.65 15.73 14.42
CA ASP A 431 9.56 14.58 14.39
C ASP A 431 10.96 15.04 14.77
N LEU A 432 11.35 14.74 16.01
CA LEU A 432 12.65 15.10 16.59
C LEU A 432 13.60 13.91 16.71
N SER A 433 13.31 12.79 16.01
CA SER A 433 14.19 11.61 16.00
C SER A 433 15.60 11.92 15.48
N GLU A 434 15.71 12.83 14.51
CA GLU A 434 16.98 13.36 14.00
C GLU A 434 16.94 14.91 13.96
N VAL A 435 17.65 15.54 14.90
CA VAL A 435 17.90 17.00 14.89
C VAL A 435 19.35 17.25 14.49
N LYS A 436 19.57 18.08 13.47
CA LYS A 436 20.90 18.42 12.96
C LYS A 436 21.39 19.73 13.54
N GLU A 437 22.70 19.94 13.46
CA GLU A 437 23.35 21.19 13.84
C GLU A 437 23.78 22.01 12.62
N ILE A 438 23.86 23.32 12.80
CA ILE A 438 24.34 24.27 11.80
C ILE A 438 25.16 25.37 12.48
N ASP A 439 26.24 25.77 11.82
CA ASP A 439 27.07 26.88 12.28
C ASP A 439 26.46 28.22 11.88
N ILE A 440 26.30 29.10 12.86
CA ILE A 440 25.90 30.49 12.65
C ILE A 440 26.84 31.45 13.40
N PRO A 441 26.92 32.72 12.98
CA PRO A 441 27.55 33.78 13.76
C PRO A 441 26.86 33.93 15.12
N GLU A 442 27.64 34.03 16.20
CA GLU A 442 27.15 34.13 17.58
C GLU A 442 26.14 35.27 17.77
N GLU A 443 26.37 36.41 17.11
CA GLU A 443 25.50 37.59 17.14
C GLU A 443 24.14 37.39 16.42
N GLU A 444 23.98 36.34 15.62
CA GLU A 444 22.71 35.99 14.96
C GLU A 444 21.88 34.98 15.79
N LYS A 445 22.38 34.51 16.93
CA LYS A 445 21.72 33.45 17.74
C LYS A 445 20.29 33.82 18.12
N ASP A 446 20.09 35.01 18.68
CA ASP A 446 18.77 35.43 19.18
C ASP A 446 17.78 35.68 18.05
N LYS A 447 18.27 36.10 16.88
CA LYS A 447 17.45 36.32 15.68
C LYS A 447 16.76 35.03 15.21
N TYR A 448 17.47 33.90 15.27
CA TYR A 448 16.96 32.61 14.79
C TYR A 448 16.26 31.78 15.85
N HIS A 449 16.25 32.22 17.11
CA HIS A 449 15.62 31.48 18.19
C HIS A 449 14.12 31.29 17.93
N VAL A 450 13.69 30.03 17.89
CA VAL A 450 12.30 29.61 17.98
C VAL A 450 11.95 29.48 19.45
N ILE A 451 10.89 30.17 19.89
CA ILE A 451 10.42 30.13 21.28
C ILE A 451 9.13 29.33 21.37
N LYS A 452 8.82 28.85 22.57
CA LYS A 452 7.57 28.13 22.84
C LYS A 452 6.36 28.96 22.39
N GLY A 453 5.46 28.32 21.63
CA GLY A 453 4.30 28.97 21.02
C GLY A 453 4.53 29.52 19.60
N ASP A 454 5.77 29.56 19.10
CA ASP A 454 6.01 29.90 17.69
C ASP A 454 5.46 28.78 16.78
N LEU A 455 4.75 29.17 15.72
CA LEU A 455 4.31 28.29 14.64
C LEU A 455 5.48 27.99 13.71
N LEU A 456 5.63 26.73 13.33
CA LEU A 456 6.60 26.28 12.33
C LEU A 456 5.83 25.84 11.09
N ILE A 457 6.04 26.52 9.97
CA ILE A 457 5.31 26.30 8.72
C ILE A 457 6.27 25.93 7.59
N THR A 458 6.06 24.80 6.93
CA THR A 458 6.92 24.38 5.82
C THR A 458 6.63 25.17 4.53
N GLU A 459 7.71 25.60 3.85
CA GLU A 459 7.64 26.24 2.54
C GLU A 459 7.13 25.27 1.46
N GLY A 460 7.44 23.99 1.62
CA GLY A 460 7.09 22.92 0.68
C GLY A 460 8.30 22.10 0.23
N GLY A 461 8.10 21.37 -0.86
CA GLY A 461 9.00 20.37 -1.40
C GLY A 461 8.20 19.48 -2.35
N ASP A 462 7.62 18.42 -1.81
CA ASP A 462 6.52 17.69 -2.44
C ASP A 462 5.15 18.31 -2.08
N TRP A 463 4.07 17.84 -2.70
CA TRP A 463 2.72 18.36 -2.46
C TRP A 463 2.25 18.22 -1.02
N ASP A 464 2.61 17.11 -0.36
CA ASP A 464 2.13 16.82 0.99
C ASP A 464 2.85 17.67 2.06
N THR A 465 4.08 18.12 1.78
CA THR A 465 4.84 19.01 2.67
C THR A 465 4.47 20.47 2.56
N VAL A 466 3.64 20.91 1.62
CA VAL A 466 3.29 22.34 1.52
C VAL A 466 2.38 22.75 2.69
N GLY A 467 2.76 23.81 3.41
CA GLY A 467 1.94 24.43 4.45
C GLY A 467 1.71 23.58 5.69
N ARG A 468 2.50 22.52 5.91
CA ARG A 468 2.43 21.76 7.18
C ARG A 468 2.78 22.70 8.31
N THR A 469 1.93 22.70 9.34
CA THR A 469 2.06 23.61 10.47
C THR A 469 2.08 22.83 11.77
N THR A 470 2.94 23.23 12.70
CA THR A 470 2.93 22.76 14.09
C THR A 470 3.47 23.83 15.02
N VAL A 471 3.00 23.84 16.27
CA VAL A 471 3.47 24.72 17.34
C VAL A 471 4.72 24.13 17.98
N TRP A 472 5.75 24.97 18.16
CA TRP A 472 6.89 24.62 18.98
C TRP A 472 6.50 24.59 20.47
N CYS A 473 6.55 23.40 21.07
CA CYS A 473 6.06 23.17 22.44
C CYS A 473 7.16 23.02 23.51
N HIS A 474 8.44 23.15 23.13
CA HIS A 474 9.57 22.95 24.05
C HIS A 474 10.25 24.27 24.46
N ASP A 475 10.99 24.22 25.58
CA ASP A 475 11.63 25.40 26.17
C ASP A 475 13.14 25.55 25.84
N TRP A 476 13.74 24.57 25.16
CA TRP A 476 15.17 24.59 24.81
C TRP A 476 15.42 25.30 23.47
N TYR A 477 16.64 25.82 23.31
CA TYR A 477 17.02 26.62 22.13
C TYR A 477 17.04 25.78 20.85
N ILE A 478 16.27 26.20 19.86
CA ILE A 478 16.31 25.65 18.51
C ILE A 478 16.22 26.79 17.47
N ALA A 479 16.81 26.58 16.31
CA ALA A 479 16.61 27.43 15.13
C ALA A 479 15.82 26.72 14.02
N ASN A 480 15.48 27.42 12.95
CA ASN A 480 14.80 26.84 11.78
C ASN A 480 15.60 27.10 10.48
N GLN A 481 15.53 26.18 9.53
CA GLN A 481 16.07 26.36 8.18
C GLN A 481 15.18 27.30 7.35
N ASN A 482 15.72 27.92 6.29
CA ASN A 482 14.98 28.78 5.36
C ASN A 482 13.70 28.16 4.73
N HIS A 483 13.60 26.83 4.62
CA HIS A 483 12.42 26.12 4.11
C HIS A 483 11.36 25.81 5.17
N VAL A 484 11.58 26.28 6.40
CA VAL A 484 10.60 26.28 7.49
C VAL A 484 10.46 27.73 7.93
N PHE A 485 9.30 28.34 7.71
CA PHE A 485 8.97 29.63 8.28
C PHE A 485 8.70 29.50 9.78
N LYS A 486 9.04 30.55 10.52
CA LYS A 486 8.70 30.73 11.92
C LYS A 486 7.64 31.83 12.00
N GLY A 487 6.46 31.53 12.50
CA GLY A 487 5.38 32.48 12.74
C GLY A 487 5.25 32.77 14.24
N ARG A 488 5.49 34.01 14.64
CA ARG A 488 5.28 34.44 16.04
C ARG A 488 3.92 35.11 16.17
N VAL A 489 3.05 34.55 17.01
CA VAL A 489 1.72 35.12 17.26
C VAL A 489 1.86 36.53 17.84
N ILE A 490 1.01 37.44 17.37
CA ILE A 490 0.89 38.82 17.84
C ILE A 490 -0.37 38.90 18.70
N GLY A 491 -0.26 39.41 19.92
CA GLY A 491 -1.35 39.37 20.90
C GLY A 491 -1.28 38.13 21.80
N GLN A 492 -1.57 38.33 23.08
CA GLN A 492 -1.57 37.24 24.08
C GLN A 492 -2.86 36.41 24.08
N ASP A 493 -3.92 36.94 23.47
CA ASP A 493 -5.28 36.39 23.54
C ASP A 493 -5.60 35.43 22.37
N ILE A 494 -4.65 35.19 21.44
CA ILE A 494 -4.76 34.17 20.40
C ILE A 494 -4.00 32.92 20.81
N ASP A 495 -4.72 31.80 20.86
CA ASP A 495 -4.10 30.49 21.04
C ASP A 495 -3.33 30.08 19.75
N PRO A 496 -2.00 29.85 19.80
CA PRO A 496 -1.26 29.35 18.65
C PRO A 496 -1.78 28.00 18.14
N TYR A 497 -2.39 27.17 18.99
CA TYR A 497 -2.95 25.87 18.57
C TYR A 497 -4.21 26.03 17.73
N TRP A 498 -4.99 27.11 17.90
CA TRP A 498 -6.07 27.46 16.99
C TRP A 498 -5.53 27.73 15.57
N LEU A 499 -4.46 28.53 15.48
CA LEU A 499 -3.83 28.84 14.19
C LEU A 499 -3.21 27.59 13.56
N GLU A 500 -2.58 26.71 14.34
CA GLU A 500 -2.12 25.41 13.83
C GLU A 500 -3.27 24.58 13.25
N THR A 501 -4.38 24.49 13.99
CA THR A 501 -5.60 23.77 13.59
C THR A 501 -6.14 24.31 12.28
N TYR A 502 -6.29 25.64 12.19
CA TYR A 502 -6.77 26.29 10.98
C TYR A 502 -5.83 26.07 9.79
N MET A 503 -4.52 26.26 9.98
CA MET A 503 -3.52 26.13 8.91
C MET A 503 -3.37 24.70 8.38
N ASN A 504 -3.74 23.69 9.18
CA ASN A 504 -3.77 22.29 8.76
C ASN A 504 -5.13 21.84 8.21
N SER A 505 -6.16 22.69 8.25
CA SER A 505 -7.49 22.38 7.72
C SER A 505 -7.51 22.24 6.19
N PRO A 506 -8.54 21.59 5.61
CA PRO A 506 -8.70 21.51 4.15
C PRO A 506 -8.63 22.88 3.46
N TYR A 507 -9.23 23.93 4.04
CA TYR A 507 -9.27 25.27 3.43
C TYR A 507 -7.89 25.90 3.24
N SER A 508 -7.03 25.85 4.27
CA SER A 508 -5.65 26.36 4.13
C SER A 508 -4.84 25.50 3.18
N ARG A 509 -5.06 24.19 3.15
CA ARG A 509 -4.41 23.28 2.21
C ARG A 509 -4.76 23.62 0.76
N ASP A 510 -6.04 23.84 0.47
CA ASP A 510 -6.52 24.20 -0.86
C ASP A 510 -6.03 25.58 -1.31
N TYR A 511 -6.00 26.54 -0.38
CA TYR A 511 -5.37 27.83 -0.61
C TYR A 511 -3.90 27.68 -1.03
N PHE A 512 -3.10 26.92 -0.27
CA PHE A 512 -1.68 26.73 -0.58
C PHE A 512 -1.45 25.91 -1.85
N ALA A 513 -2.30 24.90 -2.11
CA ALA A 513 -2.24 24.13 -3.34
C ALA A 513 -2.46 25.05 -4.56
N SER A 514 -3.49 25.90 -4.51
CA SER A 514 -3.83 26.85 -5.57
C SER A 514 -2.79 27.96 -5.74
N ALA A 515 -2.19 28.42 -4.64
CA ALA A 515 -1.16 29.46 -4.67
C ALA A 515 0.22 28.94 -5.12
N SER A 516 0.51 27.66 -4.96
CA SER A 516 1.85 27.11 -5.22
C SER A 516 2.26 27.21 -6.70
N LYS A 517 3.56 27.46 -6.96
CA LYS A 517 4.09 27.51 -8.33
C LYS A 517 4.31 26.10 -8.87
N GLN A 518 3.62 25.72 -9.94
CA GLN A 518 3.80 24.43 -10.60
C GLN A 518 5.18 24.35 -11.30
N THR A 519 6.04 23.45 -10.81
CA THR A 519 7.14 22.87 -11.59
C THR A 519 7.12 21.36 -11.43
N THR A 520 7.64 20.61 -12.41
CA THR A 520 7.58 19.14 -12.47
C THR A 520 7.94 18.49 -11.12
N ASN A 521 6.91 18.01 -10.41
CA ASN A 521 6.93 17.32 -9.11
C ASN A 521 7.36 18.12 -7.86
N LEU A 522 7.45 19.46 -7.91
CA LEU A 522 7.73 20.28 -6.72
C LEU A 522 6.68 21.36 -6.55
N ALA A 523 6.20 21.51 -5.31
CA ALA A 523 5.26 22.55 -4.91
C ALA A 523 5.86 23.33 -3.73
N SER A 524 5.83 24.65 -3.82
CA SER A 524 6.26 25.53 -2.73
C SER A 524 5.44 26.82 -2.68
N ILE A 525 5.32 27.36 -1.47
CA ILE A 525 4.72 28.65 -1.17
C ILE A 525 5.79 29.63 -0.75
N ASN A 526 5.66 30.90 -1.11
CA ASN A 526 6.56 31.94 -0.65
C ASN A 526 5.96 32.70 0.55
N LYS A 527 6.79 33.52 1.21
CA LYS A 527 6.38 34.32 2.37
C LYS A 527 5.17 35.22 2.09
N THR A 528 5.02 35.76 0.89
CA THR A 528 3.88 36.63 0.53
C THR A 528 2.58 35.83 0.48
N GLN A 529 2.62 34.61 -0.07
CA GLN A 529 1.48 33.70 -0.08
C GLN A 529 1.10 33.26 1.33
N LEU A 530 2.08 32.92 2.17
CA LEU A 530 1.81 32.60 3.58
C LEU A 530 1.17 33.77 4.33
N ARG A 531 1.69 34.99 4.13
CA ARG A 531 1.12 36.22 4.73
C ARG A 531 -0.32 36.47 4.32
N GLY A 532 -0.64 36.18 3.06
CA GLY A 532 -1.94 36.44 2.45
C GLY A 532 -2.98 35.34 2.64
N CYS A 533 -2.68 34.28 3.40
CA CYS A 533 -3.65 33.21 3.67
C CYS A 533 -4.78 33.76 4.55
N PRO A 534 -6.06 33.69 4.10
CA PRO A 534 -7.20 34.06 4.94
C PRO A 534 -7.37 33.09 6.10
N VAL A 535 -7.54 33.62 7.32
CA VAL A 535 -7.81 32.83 8.52
C VAL A 535 -9.04 33.36 9.25
N ALA A 536 -9.87 32.43 9.73
CA ALA A 536 -11.05 32.75 10.50
C ALA A 536 -10.67 32.81 11.99
N ILE A 537 -10.98 33.93 12.64
CA ILE A 537 -10.72 34.13 14.06
C ILE A 537 -12.07 34.10 14.80
N PRO A 538 -12.29 33.11 15.68
CA PRO A 538 -13.45 33.05 16.58
C PRO A 538 -13.27 33.96 17.80
N PRO A 539 -14.35 34.23 18.55
CA PRO A 539 -14.25 34.66 19.94
C PRO A 539 -13.34 33.72 20.76
N SER A 540 -12.49 34.26 21.63
CA SER A 540 -11.50 33.45 22.36
C SER A 540 -12.13 32.34 23.21
N SER A 541 -13.25 32.62 23.87
CA SER A 541 -14.01 31.62 24.66
C SER A 541 -14.61 30.52 23.79
N GLU A 542 -15.04 30.83 22.57
CA GLU A 542 -15.51 29.84 21.61
C GLU A 542 -14.36 28.98 21.09
N ALA A 543 -13.21 29.61 20.77
CA ALA A 543 -11.99 28.91 20.36
C ALA A 543 -11.58 27.84 21.38
N GLU A 544 -11.55 28.19 22.67
CA GLU A 544 -11.24 27.26 23.77
C GLU A 544 -12.21 26.06 23.80
N LYS A 545 -13.52 26.31 23.67
CA LYS A 545 -14.54 25.25 23.63
C LYS A 545 -14.33 24.32 22.41
N ILE A 546 -14.02 24.89 21.25
CA ILE A 546 -13.76 24.12 20.02
C ILE A 546 -12.51 23.26 20.20
N MET A 547 -11.42 23.82 20.71
CA MET A 547 -10.17 23.10 20.92
C MET A 547 -10.32 21.94 21.91
N LEU A 548 -11.06 22.14 23.00
CA LEU A 548 -11.39 21.06 23.94
C LEU A 548 -12.15 19.92 23.25
N LYS A 549 -13.15 20.25 22.43
CA LYS A 549 -13.91 19.24 21.68
C LYS A 549 -13.07 18.52 20.63
N LEU A 550 -12.22 19.24 19.91
CA LEU A 550 -11.29 18.64 18.95
C LEU A 550 -10.36 17.63 19.62
N ASN A 551 -9.84 17.95 20.82
CA ASN A 551 -9.01 17.02 21.58
C ASN A 551 -9.77 15.76 21.96
N ASP A 552 -11.01 15.89 22.48
CA ASP A 552 -11.87 14.74 22.79
C ASP A 552 -12.10 13.85 21.55
N PHE A 553 -12.42 14.46 20.40
CA PHE A 553 -12.65 13.74 19.14
C PHE A 553 -11.39 13.05 18.63
N ASN A 554 -10.25 13.73 18.67
CA ASN A 554 -8.97 13.16 18.25
C ASN A 554 -8.62 11.92 19.08
N GLU A 555 -8.80 11.98 20.41
CA GLU A 555 -8.57 10.81 21.27
C GLU A 555 -9.49 9.64 20.93
N LEU A 556 -10.77 9.90 20.64
CA LEU A 556 -11.72 8.86 20.25
C LEU A 556 -11.36 8.25 18.89
N CYS A 557 -11.00 9.06 17.90
CA CYS A 557 -10.56 8.58 16.59
C CYS A 557 -9.31 7.70 16.68
N GLU A 558 -8.31 8.09 17.48
CA GLU A 558 -7.11 7.26 17.67
C GLU A 558 -7.44 5.92 18.37
N LYS A 559 -8.33 5.92 19.36
CA LYS A 559 -8.81 4.69 20.01
C LYS A 559 -9.52 3.76 19.02
N LEU A 560 -10.43 4.30 18.20
CA LEU A 560 -11.15 3.53 17.17
C LEU A 560 -10.18 2.94 16.15
N LYS A 561 -9.21 3.73 15.69
CA LYS A 561 -8.18 3.29 14.75
C LYS A 561 -7.38 2.10 15.30
N LEU A 562 -6.94 2.17 16.56
CA LEU A 562 -6.22 1.07 17.21
C LEU A 562 -7.08 -0.20 17.33
N GLN A 563 -8.37 -0.07 17.61
CA GLN A 563 -9.29 -1.21 17.66
C GLN A 563 -9.49 -1.85 16.29
N ILE A 564 -9.65 -1.05 15.23
CA ILE A 564 -9.74 -1.54 13.85
C ILE A 564 -8.47 -2.31 13.47
N GLN A 565 -7.29 -1.76 13.79
CA GLN A 565 -6.01 -2.44 13.55
C GLN A 565 -5.91 -3.78 14.27
N SER A 566 -6.30 -3.83 15.54
CA SER A 566 -6.30 -5.05 16.33
C SER A 566 -7.28 -6.10 15.77
N ALA A 567 -8.47 -5.67 15.34
CA ALA A 567 -9.45 -6.55 14.69
C ALA A 567 -8.91 -7.11 13.37
N GLN A 568 -8.29 -6.27 12.53
CA GLN A 568 -7.67 -6.70 11.27
C GLN A 568 -6.55 -7.71 11.53
N GLN A 569 -5.68 -7.47 12.51
CA GLN A 569 -4.63 -8.43 12.87
C GLN A 569 -5.20 -9.77 13.33
N THR A 570 -6.29 -9.75 14.10
CA THR A 570 -6.99 -10.97 14.54
C THR A 570 -7.56 -11.74 13.34
N GLN A 571 -8.14 -11.04 12.36
CA GLN A 571 -8.66 -11.66 11.14
C GLN A 571 -7.55 -12.32 10.30
N LEU A 572 -6.36 -11.71 10.22
CA LEU A 572 -5.20 -12.33 9.56
C LEU A 572 -4.81 -13.64 10.26
N HIS A 573 -4.67 -13.61 11.58
CA HIS A 573 -4.33 -14.82 12.36
C HIS A 573 -5.41 -15.90 12.26
N LEU A 574 -6.69 -15.51 12.17
CA LEU A 574 -7.78 -16.47 11.99
C LEU A 574 -7.72 -17.13 10.60
N ALA A 575 -7.41 -16.38 9.55
CA ALA A 575 -7.22 -16.93 8.20
C ALA A 575 -6.06 -17.95 8.17
N ASP A 576 -4.96 -17.66 8.86
CA ASP A 576 -3.83 -18.60 9.02
C ASP A 576 -4.25 -19.85 9.80
N ALA A 577 -4.89 -19.68 10.96
CA ALA A 577 -5.32 -20.78 11.81
C ALA A 577 -6.35 -21.70 11.11
N LEU A 578 -7.26 -21.13 10.31
CA LEU A 578 -8.22 -21.90 9.50
C LEU A 578 -7.51 -22.72 8.41
N THR A 579 -6.47 -22.13 7.79
CA THR A 579 -5.65 -22.82 6.80
C THR A 579 -4.93 -24.00 7.44
N ASP A 580 -4.26 -23.78 8.57
CA ASP A 580 -3.54 -24.83 9.30
C ASP A 580 -4.47 -25.93 9.81
N ALA A 581 -5.64 -25.58 10.35
CA ALA A 581 -6.63 -26.53 10.85
C ALA A 581 -7.30 -27.35 9.75
N ALA A 582 -7.35 -26.86 8.52
CA ALA A 582 -7.88 -27.61 7.38
C ALA A 582 -6.85 -28.60 6.80
N ILE A 583 -5.56 -28.29 6.94
CA ILE A 583 -4.46 -29.13 6.45
C ILE A 583 -4.19 -30.30 7.38
N ASN A 584 -4.21 -30.07 8.69
CA ASN A 584 -3.98 -31.08 9.73
C ASN A 584 -5.25 -31.86 10.04
#